data_AF-A0A9P7EJN5-F1
#
_entry.id   AF-A0A9P7EJN5-F1
#
_cell.length_a   1.000
_cell.length_b   1.000
_cell.length_c   1.000
_cell.angle_alpha   90.00
_cell.angle_beta   90.00
_cell.angle_gamma   90.00
#
_symmetry.space_group_name_H-M   'P 1'
#
loop_
_entity.id
_entity.type
_entity.pdbx_description
1 polymer ?
#
loop_
_entity_poly.entity_id
_entity_poly.type
_entity_poly.pdbx_seq_one_letter_code
_entity_poly.pdbx_strand_id
1 'polypeptide(L)'
;YRRRRPPSWHGGMTAAPPSPSFLGVPLPPTHNRRHSFGHGNRAPWPYQTSPQHFQIHPLLNGEAYVSEFYFDIANPAFAPLRKVGPNHTAMVSVEELREPATFPTITRMRITHDAIPQWPVDLELVHGEYDISGALPITVGDVLWMIHSSLHRQISHSDWAQLSQSEETAIARAYTRRYRSIPSSAQLEASQGVKRVDYLMERHVFRGLVRAPDEDGFHHWKLL
;
A
#
# COMPACT_ATOMS: atom_id res chain seq x y z
N TYR A 1 -29.41 34.27 -45.85
CA TYR A 1 -30.76 34.78 -45.51
C TYR A 1 -31.65 33.63 -45.04
N ARG A 2 -32.38 33.86 -43.93
CA ARG A 2 -33.58 33.18 -43.41
C ARG A 2 -33.48 31.77 -42.79
N ARG A 3 -33.63 31.77 -41.46
CA ARG A 3 -34.03 30.65 -40.57
C ARG A 3 -35.41 30.09 -40.96
N ARG A 4 -35.63 28.79 -40.68
CA ARG A 4 -36.96 28.22 -40.39
C ARG A 4 -36.87 27.29 -39.17
N ARG A 5 -37.75 27.49 -38.19
CA ARG A 5 -38.21 26.54 -37.16
C ARG A 5 -39.76 26.50 -37.26
N PRO A 6 -40.48 25.61 -36.55
CA PRO A 6 -40.71 24.18 -36.74
C PRO A 6 -42.23 23.91 -36.93
N PRO A 7 -42.72 22.65 -36.83
CA PRO A 7 -44.03 22.47 -36.20
C PRO A 7 -44.00 21.55 -34.99
N SER A 8 -44.61 22.06 -33.93
CA SER A 8 -45.03 21.40 -32.69
C SER A 8 -46.31 20.58 -32.89
N TRP A 9 -46.40 19.43 -32.26
CA TRP A 9 -47.66 18.68 -32.10
C TRP A 9 -47.97 18.47 -30.62
N HIS A 10 -48.78 19.38 -30.07
CA HIS A 10 -49.64 19.12 -28.92
C HIS A 10 -51.05 19.56 -29.29
N GLY A 11 -52.00 18.66 -29.11
CA GLY A 11 -53.44 18.88 -29.31
C GLY A 11 -54.08 17.54 -29.64
N GLY A 12 -54.96 16.97 -28.83
CA GLY A 12 -55.49 17.40 -27.54
C GLY A 12 -56.58 16.42 -27.11
N MET A 13 -56.91 16.47 -25.81
CA MET A 13 -58.21 16.15 -25.19
C MET A 13 -58.67 14.68 -25.31
N THR A 14 -59.27 13.98 -24.34
CA THR A 14 -60.26 14.32 -23.30
C THR A 14 -60.24 13.26 -22.19
N ALA A 15 -60.85 13.58 -21.05
CA ALA A 15 -60.87 12.85 -19.79
C ALA A 15 -61.81 11.62 -19.69
N ALA A 16 -61.39 10.67 -18.83
CA ALA A 16 -62.09 9.79 -17.85
C ALA A 16 -63.32 8.92 -18.28
N PRO A 17 -63.44 7.66 -17.76
CA PRO A 17 -63.89 7.39 -16.37
C PRO A 17 -63.12 6.26 -15.61
N PRO A 18 -63.41 6.00 -14.31
CA PRO A 18 -62.63 5.10 -13.46
C PRO A 18 -63.22 3.67 -13.29
N SER A 19 -62.30 2.69 -13.07
CA SER A 19 -62.42 1.41 -12.32
C SER A 19 -63.39 0.31 -12.83
N PRO A 20 -63.08 -1.02 -12.76
CA PRO A 20 -62.84 -1.74 -11.50
C PRO A 20 -61.77 -2.86 -11.51
N SER A 21 -61.31 -3.23 -10.30
CA SER A 21 -60.41 -4.33 -9.99
C SER A 21 -61.01 -5.70 -10.26
N PHE A 22 -60.29 -6.58 -10.97
CA PHE A 22 -60.50 -8.03 -10.93
C PHE A 22 -59.16 -8.81 -11.12
N LEU A 23 -58.83 -9.57 -10.07
CA LEU A 23 -58.33 -10.96 -10.05
C LEU A 23 -57.09 -11.37 -10.88
N GLY A 24 -56.17 -12.05 -10.18
CA GLY A 24 -54.81 -12.35 -10.62
C GLY A 24 -54.64 -13.49 -11.64
N VAL A 25 -53.44 -13.47 -12.24
CA VAL A 25 -52.77 -14.63 -12.86
C VAL A 25 -51.28 -14.52 -12.52
N PRO A 26 -50.62 -15.58 -12.00
CA PRO A 26 -49.18 -15.54 -11.73
C PRO A 26 -48.40 -15.81 -13.02
N LEU A 27 -47.56 -14.86 -13.42
CA LEU A 27 -46.55 -15.07 -14.47
C LEU A 27 -45.27 -15.69 -13.86
N PRO A 28 -44.63 -16.65 -14.54
CA PRO A 28 -43.42 -17.29 -14.05
C PRO A 28 -42.24 -16.29 -14.06
N PRO A 29 -41.36 -16.30 -13.04
CA PRO A 29 -40.18 -15.45 -13.09
C PRO A 29 -39.23 -15.96 -14.17
N THR A 30 -39.07 -15.15 -15.22
CA THR A 30 -37.97 -15.28 -16.16
C THR A 30 -36.66 -15.11 -15.39
N HIS A 31 -35.89 -16.19 -15.29
CA HIS A 31 -34.55 -16.15 -14.74
C HIS A 31 -33.68 -15.24 -15.62
N ASN A 32 -33.54 -13.99 -15.21
CA ASN A 32 -32.46 -13.12 -15.67
C ASN A 32 -31.13 -13.77 -15.26
N ARG A 33 -30.46 -14.43 -16.23
CA ARG A 33 -29.03 -14.73 -16.14
C ARG A 33 -28.28 -13.40 -16.11
N ARG A 34 -28.09 -12.88 -14.90
CA ARG A 34 -27.18 -11.78 -14.64
C ARG A 34 -25.77 -12.35 -14.72
N HIS A 35 -25.05 -11.98 -15.78
CA HIS A 35 -23.62 -12.20 -15.88
C HIS A 35 -22.94 -11.51 -14.68
N SER A 36 -22.48 -12.31 -13.73
CA SER A 36 -21.65 -11.88 -12.62
C SER A 36 -20.22 -11.70 -13.14
N PHE A 37 -19.87 -10.48 -13.56
CA PHE A 37 -18.48 -10.05 -13.48
C PHE A 37 -18.15 -9.94 -11.99
N GLY A 38 -17.24 -10.81 -11.53
CA GLY A 38 -16.80 -10.88 -10.14
C GLY A 38 -16.06 -9.61 -9.74
N HIS A 39 -16.79 -8.67 -9.16
CA HIS A 39 -16.21 -7.79 -8.16
C HIS A 39 -16.26 -8.56 -6.84
N GLY A 40 -15.09 -9.00 -6.37
CA GLY A 40 -14.97 -9.55 -5.02
C GLY A 40 -15.53 -8.52 -4.04
N ASN A 41 -16.52 -8.93 -3.25
CA ASN A 41 -16.99 -8.19 -2.09
C ASN A 41 -15.81 -8.07 -1.10
N ARG A 42 -14.95 -7.08 -1.26
CA ARG A 42 -14.15 -6.55 -0.16
C ARG A 42 -15.03 -5.56 0.58
N ALA A 43 -15.48 -5.95 1.77
CA ALA A 43 -15.96 -4.96 2.72
C ALA A 43 -14.76 -4.04 3.05
N PRO A 44 -14.94 -2.71 3.04
CA PRO A 44 -14.01 -1.81 3.71
C PRO A 44 -13.76 -2.33 5.12
N TRP A 45 -12.53 -2.20 5.62
CA TRP A 45 -12.12 -2.66 6.96
C TRP A 45 -13.25 -2.50 7.98
N PRO A 46 -13.69 -3.59 8.65
CA PRO A 46 -14.72 -3.47 9.66
C PRO A 46 -14.11 -2.69 10.82
N TYR A 47 -14.47 -1.42 10.94
CA TYR A 47 -14.26 -0.62 12.14
C TYR A 47 -15.08 -1.26 13.27
N GLN A 48 -14.56 -2.35 13.86
CA GLN A 48 -15.14 -2.96 15.03
C GLN A 48 -14.96 -1.99 16.20
N THR A 49 -16.08 -1.59 16.80
CA THR A 49 -16.19 -0.70 17.96
C THR A 49 -15.73 -1.41 19.25
N SER A 50 -14.57 -2.04 19.20
CA SER A 50 -13.80 -2.55 20.34
C SER A 50 -13.08 -1.37 21.00
N PRO A 51 -12.65 -1.45 22.28
CA PRO A 51 -11.81 -0.40 22.89
C PRO A 51 -10.66 -0.04 21.94
N GLN A 52 -10.38 1.26 21.79
CA GLN A 52 -9.53 1.82 20.73
C GLN A 52 -8.10 1.27 20.78
N HIS A 53 -7.90 0.06 20.25
CA HIS A 53 -6.58 -0.51 20.07
C HIS A 53 -5.94 0.16 18.86
N PHE A 54 -4.73 0.67 19.05
CA PHE A 54 -3.92 1.15 17.95
C PHE A 54 -3.62 -0.03 17.02
N GLN A 55 -4.11 0.03 15.78
CA GLN A 55 -3.97 -1.01 14.78
C GLN A 55 -3.10 -0.52 13.63
N ILE A 56 -2.25 -1.41 13.12
CA ILE A 56 -1.49 -1.19 11.89
C ILE A 56 -2.17 -1.92 10.73
N HIS A 57 -2.09 -1.35 9.53
CA HIS A 57 -2.65 -1.92 8.33
C HIS A 57 -2.13 -3.35 8.10
N PRO A 58 -2.96 -4.35 7.73
CA PRO A 58 -2.50 -5.74 7.65
C PRO A 58 -1.39 -6.04 6.65
N LEU A 59 -1.23 -5.24 5.58
CA LEU A 59 -0.05 -5.34 4.70
C LEU A 59 1.26 -4.97 5.40
N LEU A 60 1.18 -4.15 6.46
CA LEU A 60 2.31 -3.72 7.25
C LEU A 60 2.43 -4.51 8.56
N ASN A 61 1.47 -5.36 8.93
CA ASN A 61 1.45 -6.03 10.21
C ASN A 61 2.43 -7.21 10.25
N GLY A 62 3.48 -7.11 11.07
CA GLY A 62 4.48 -8.17 11.27
C GLY A 62 4.05 -9.28 12.24
N GLU A 63 2.95 -9.10 12.98
CA GLU A 63 2.45 -10.09 13.94
C GLU A 63 1.53 -11.13 13.27
N ALA A 64 1.13 -10.90 12.01
CA ALA A 64 0.26 -11.80 11.28
C ALA A 64 1.01 -13.06 10.80
N TYR A 65 0.54 -14.23 11.23
CA TYR A 65 1.17 -15.53 10.92
C TYR A 65 1.15 -15.92 9.43
N VAL A 66 0.30 -15.31 8.61
CA VAL A 66 0.20 -15.58 7.17
C VAL A 66 0.07 -14.25 6.44
N SER A 67 1.20 -13.72 5.98
CA SER A 67 1.19 -12.56 5.11
C SER A 67 1.14 -13.04 3.65
N GLU A 68 0.06 -12.70 2.96
CA GLU A 68 -0.04 -12.85 1.50
C GLU A 68 0.78 -11.78 0.75
N PHE A 69 1.51 -10.94 1.48
CA PHE A 69 2.33 -9.86 0.97
C PHE A 69 3.78 -10.31 0.78
N TYR A 70 4.38 -9.92 -0.35
CA TYR A 70 5.77 -10.14 -0.65
C TYR A 70 6.37 -8.85 -1.19
N PHE A 71 7.40 -8.35 -0.51
CA PHE A 71 8.13 -7.18 -0.96
C PHE A 71 9.61 -7.37 -0.69
N ASP A 72 10.37 -7.59 -1.76
CA ASP A 72 11.83 -7.61 -1.72
C ASP A 72 12.34 -6.18 -1.71
N ILE A 73 12.84 -5.73 -0.56
CA ILE A 73 13.35 -4.37 -0.38
C ILE A 73 14.68 -4.18 -1.11
N ALA A 74 15.47 -5.24 -1.34
CA ALA A 74 16.71 -5.16 -2.09
C ALA A 74 16.48 -4.99 -3.60
N ASN A 75 15.28 -5.26 -4.10
CA ASN A 75 14.92 -4.98 -5.48
C ASN A 75 15.02 -3.46 -5.75
N PRO A 76 15.83 -3.00 -6.73
CA PRO A 76 15.88 -1.61 -7.16
C PRO A 76 14.53 -1.03 -7.59
N ALA A 77 13.64 -1.85 -8.14
CA ALA A 77 12.29 -1.45 -8.47
C ALA A 77 11.36 -1.55 -7.26
N PHE A 78 10.59 -0.50 -6.99
CA PHE A 78 9.52 -0.53 -5.99
C PHE A 78 8.36 -1.40 -6.50
N ALA A 79 8.36 -2.68 -6.12
CA ALA A 79 7.41 -3.67 -6.59
C ALA A 79 6.82 -4.50 -5.43
N PRO A 80 5.98 -3.89 -4.57
CA PRO A 80 5.21 -4.65 -3.59
C PRO A 80 4.22 -5.59 -4.28
N LEU A 81 4.30 -6.88 -3.98
CA LEU A 81 3.47 -7.93 -4.55
C LEU A 81 2.54 -8.52 -3.49
N ARG A 82 1.39 -9.01 -3.93
CA ARG A 82 0.45 -9.79 -3.14
C ARG A 82 0.12 -11.10 -3.85
N LYS A 83 -0.04 -12.16 -3.07
CA LYS A 83 -0.57 -13.44 -3.53
C LYS A 83 -2.08 -13.33 -3.75
N VAL A 84 -2.55 -13.60 -4.96
CA VAL A 84 -3.97 -13.54 -5.33
C VAL A 84 -4.58 -14.94 -5.49
N GLY A 85 -3.73 -15.97 -5.57
CA GLY A 85 -4.15 -17.36 -5.63
C GLY A 85 -2.97 -18.32 -5.58
N PRO A 86 -3.22 -19.63 -5.78
CA PRO A 86 -2.15 -20.61 -5.91
C PRO A 86 -1.23 -20.23 -7.07
N ASN A 87 0.05 -19.96 -6.79
CA ASN A 87 1.08 -19.55 -7.76
C ASN A 87 0.81 -18.25 -8.55
N HIS A 88 -0.14 -17.42 -8.11
CA HIS A 88 -0.43 -16.13 -8.75
C HIS A 88 -0.09 -15.00 -7.80
N THR A 89 0.81 -14.12 -8.23
CA THR A 89 1.10 -12.85 -7.58
C THR A 89 0.67 -11.69 -8.48
N ALA A 90 0.23 -10.61 -7.86
CA ALA A 90 -0.11 -9.36 -8.52
C ALA A 90 0.53 -8.20 -7.75
N MET A 91 0.77 -7.08 -8.43
CA MET A 91 1.18 -5.86 -7.74
C MET A 91 0.07 -5.39 -6.81
N VAL A 92 0.45 -4.82 -5.66
CA VAL A 92 -0.50 -4.11 -4.79
C VAL A 92 -1.10 -2.94 -5.56
N SER A 93 -2.41 -2.76 -5.46
CA SER A 93 -3.11 -1.72 -6.24
C SER A 93 -2.84 -0.33 -5.66
N VAL A 94 -2.99 0.71 -6.49
CA VAL A 94 -2.77 2.10 -6.06
C VAL A 94 -3.77 2.50 -4.99
N GLU A 95 -4.99 1.98 -5.03
CA GLU A 95 -6.03 2.23 -4.02
C GLU A 95 -5.61 1.69 -2.66
N GLU A 96 -5.08 0.47 -2.61
CA GLU A 96 -4.62 -0.17 -1.37
C GLU A 96 -3.38 0.52 -0.79
N LEU A 97 -2.48 1.00 -1.66
CA LEU A 97 -1.34 1.83 -1.22
C LEU A 97 -1.78 3.18 -0.65
N ARG A 98 -2.95 3.71 -1.04
CA ARG A 98 -3.50 4.98 -0.51
C ARG A 98 -4.26 4.82 0.81
N GLU A 99 -4.47 3.59 1.27
CA GLU A 99 -5.12 3.36 2.55
C GLU A 99 -4.23 3.86 3.71
N PRO A 100 -4.83 4.36 4.81
CA PRO A 100 -4.06 4.75 5.98
C PRO A 100 -3.22 3.59 6.55
N ALA A 101 -1.99 3.89 6.96
CA ALA A 101 -1.09 2.90 7.54
C ALA A 101 -1.54 2.42 8.92
N THR A 102 -2.32 3.22 9.64
CA THR A 102 -2.75 2.93 11.02
C THR A 102 -4.18 3.36 11.28
N PHE A 103 -4.78 2.79 12.33
CA PHE A 103 -6.04 3.23 12.92
C PHE A 103 -5.91 3.29 14.45
N PRO A 104 -6.10 4.45 15.11
CA PRO A 104 -6.30 5.78 14.52
C PRO A 104 -5.14 6.21 13.59
N THR A 105 -5.43 7.11 12.66
CA THR A 105 -4.44 7.58 11.69
C THR A 105 -3.40 8.47 12.34
N ILE A 106 -2.13 8.31 11.96
CA ILE A 106 -1.01 9.10 12.49
C ILE A 106 -0.32 9.91 11.40
N THR A 107 0.43 10.93 11.83
CA THR A 107 1.20 11.83 10.96
C THR A 107 2.71 11.76 11.20
N ARG A 108 3.14 11.13 12.30
CA ARG A 108 4.54 10.97 12.69
C ARG A 108 4.83 9.50 13.03
N MET A 109 5.72 8.88 12.29
CA MET A 109 6.11 7.47 12.44
C MET A 109 7.62 7.34 12.35
N ARG A 110 8.24 6.57 13.25
CA ARG A 110 9.65 6.19 13.17
C ARG A 110 9.74 4.68 12.99
N ILE A 111 10.58 4.25 12.04
CA ILE A 111 10.80 2.82 11.76
C ILE A 111 12.28 2.51 11.94
N THR A 112 12.59 1.52 12.77
CA THR A 112 13.97 1.04 13.01
C THR A 112 14.13 -0.42 12.62
N HIS A 113 15.38 -0.86 12.46
CA HIS A 113 15.71 -2.26 12.23
C HIS A 113 17.01 -2.62 12.98
N ASP A 114 17.05 -3.76 13.64
CA ASP A 114 18.17 -4.15 14.54
C ASP A 114 19.53 -4.24 13.86
N ALA A 115 19.56 -4.57 12.57
CA ALA A 115 20.81 -4.65 11.81
C ALA A 115 21.41 -3.28 11.46
N ILE A 116 20.61 -2.21 11.52
CA ILE A 116 20.96 -0.87 11.07
C ILE A 116 20.32 0.21 11.97
N PRO A 117 20.52 0.14 13.30
CA PRO A 117 19.87 1.07 14.24
C PRO A 117 20.25 2.53 14.01
N GLN A 118 21.42 2.79 13.40
CA GLN A 118 21.93 4.13 13.08
C GLN A 118 21.17 4.84 11.94
N TRP A 119 20.31 4.14 11.19
CA TRP A 119 19.55 4.71 10.08
C TRP A 119 18.04 4.51 10.26
N PRO A 120 17.42 5.19 11.24
CA PRO A 120 15.96 5.19 11.36
C PRO A 120 15.32 5.80 10.11
N VAL A 121 14.11 5.34 9.80
CA VAL A 121 13.24 5.91 8.77
C VAL A 121 12.16 6.72 9.47
N ASP A 122 12.29 8.04 9.40
CA ASP A 122 11.33 8.97 9.99
C ASP A 122 10.37 9.47 8.91
N LEU A 123 9.07 9.32 9.20
CA LEU A 123 7.98 9.86 8.40
C LEU A 123 7.30 10.94 9.23
N GLU A 124 7.29 12.16 8.73
CA GLU A 124 6.62 13.30 9.36
C GLU A 124 5.88 14.09 8.27
N LEU A 125 4.56 13.99 8.28
CA LEU A 125 3.71 14.80 7.41
C LEU A 125 3.46 16.13 8.13
N VAL A 126 4.16 17.17 7.69
CA VAL A 126 3.99 18.55 8.18
C VAL A 126 2.85 19.19 7.39
N HIS A 127 1.81 19.65 8.09
CA HIS A 127 0.70 20.38 7.49
C HIS A 127 0.93 21.88 7.58
N GLY A 128 0.55 22.60 6.52
CA GLY A 128 0.56 24.06 6.54
C GLY A 128 -0.65 24.62 7.29
N GLU A 129 -0.53 25.84 7.84
CA GLU A 129 -1.64 26.57 8.49
C GLU A 129 -2.89 26.73 7.61
N TYR A 130 -2.79 26.48 6.31
CA TYR A 130 -3.85 26.63 5.32
C TYR A 130 -4.44 25.31 4.81
N ASP A 131 -4.11 24.15 5.40
CA ASP A 131 -4.71 22.87 5.02
C ASP A 131 -6.15 22.74 5.54
N ILE A 132 -7.11 23.20 4.73
CA ILE A 132 -8.56 23.20 5.01
C ILE A 132 -9.11 21.77 5.22
N SER A 133 -8.41 20.73 4.74
CA SER A 133 -8.82 19.32 4.78
C SER A 133 -8.33 18.53 6.00
N GLY A 134 -7.64 19.18 6.95
CA GLY A 134 -7.03 18.48 8.08
C GLY A 134 -5.79 17.68 7.68
N ALA A 135 -5.09 17.17 8.68
CA ALA A 135 -3.84 16.45 8.49
C ALA A 135 -4.04 15.17 7.66
N LEU A 136 -3.43 15.11 6.47
CA LEU A 136 -3.40 13.86 5.69
C LEU A 136 -2.66 12.77 6.47
N PRO A 137 -3.21 11.55 6.53
CA PRO A 137 -2.62 10.46 7.28
C PRO A 137 -1.43 9.86 6.53
N ILE A 138 -0.49 9.26 7.25
CA ILE A 138 0.53 8.39 6.65
C ILE A 138 -0.18 7.20 5.99
N THR A 139 0.10 6.95 4.72
CA THR A 139 -0.48 5.84 3.95
C THR A 139 0.42 4.60 3.94
N VAL A 140 -0.13 3.45 3.56
CA VAL A 140 0.64 2.20 3.34
C VAL A 140 1.74 2.41 2.31
N GLY A 141 1.43 3.14 1.22
CA GLY A 141 2.37 3.49 0.17
C GLY A 141 3.52 4.34 0.69
N ASP A 142 3.23 5.36 1.51
CA ASP A 142 4.27 6.20 2.12
C ASP A 142 5.23 5.37 2.96
N VAL A 143 4.72 4.46 3.80
CA VAL A 143 5.54 3.59 4.64
C VAL A 143 6.46 2.71 3.79
N LEU A 144 5.90 1.96 2.84
CA LEU A 144 6.68 1.04 2.01
C LEU A 144 7.71 1.78 1.16
N TRP A 145 7.32 2.92 0.57
CA TRP A 145 8.20 3.73 -0.25
C TRP A 145 9.33 4.38 0.56
N MET A 146 9.03 4.89 1.77
CA MET A 146 10.04 5.50 2.63
C MET A 146 11.06 4.47 3.14
N ILE A 147 10.61 3.26 3.49
CA ILE A 147 11.51 2.14 3.81
C ILE A 147 12.42 1.84 2.62
N HIS A 148 11.83 1.64 1.44
CA HIS A 148 12.57 1.31 0.21
C HIS A 148 13.60 2.39 -0.15
N SER A 149 13.14 3.62 -0.31
CA SER A 149 14.00 4.74 -0.71
C SER A 149 15.09 5.06 0.32
N SER A 150 14.80 4.94 1.62
CA SER A 150 15.82 5.14 2.68
C SER A 150 16.88 4.05 2.65
N LEU A 151 16.49 2.79 2.49
CA LEU A 151 17.42 1.66 2.45
C LEU A 151 18.23 1.59 1.15
N HIS A 152 17.73 2.18 0.07
CA HIS A 152 18.47 2.30 -1.20
C HIS A 152 19.50 3.43 -1.22
N ARG A 153 19.67 4.18 -0.14
CA ARG A 153 20.73 5.19 -0.03
C ARG A 153 22.10 4.52 0.07
N GLN A 154 23.09 5.09 -0.62
CA GLN A 154 24.48 4.69 -0.52
C GLN A 154 25.01 4.96 0.89
N ILE A 155 25.87 4.07 1.39
CA ILE A 155 26.58 4.29 2.65
C ILE A 155 27.75 5.26 2.46
N SER A 156 28.21 5.87 3.54
CA SER A 156 29.45 6.66 3.52
C SER A 156 30.69 5.77 3.65
N HIS A 157 31.86 6.31 3.26
CA HIS A 157 33.14 5.63 3.49
C HIS A 157 33.43 5.42 4.98
N SER A 158 32.98 6.32 5.85
CA SER A 158 33.10 6.16 7.30
C SER A 158 32.27 4.99 7.82
N ASP A 159 31.06 4.77 7.28
CA ASP A 159 30.22 3.64 7.67
C ASP A 159 30.89 2.30 7.29
N TRP A 160 31.55 2.27 6.13
CA TRP A 160 32.32 1.10 5.68
C TRP A 160 33.55 0.85 6.54
N ALA A 161 34.31 1.90 6.87
CA ALA A 161 35.55 1.78 7.63
C ALA A 161 35.35 1.31 9.08
N GLN A 162 34.13 1.43 9.62
CA GLN A 162 33.78 0.95 10.96
C GLN A 162 33.45 -0.54 11.00
N LEU A 163 33.31 -1.19 9.84
CA LEU A 163 32.98 -2.62 9.77
C LEU A 163 34.15 -3.49 10.19
N SER A 164 33.85 -4.57 10.90
CA SER A 164 34.76 -5.69 11.03
C SER A 164 34.94 -6.41 9.69
N GLN A 165 36.05 -7.13 9.53
CA GLN A 165 36.33 -7.91 8.31
C GLN A 165 35.21 -8.93 7.99
N SER A 166 34.58 -9.50 9.02
CA SER A 166 33.44 -10.41 8.87
C SER A 166 32.21 -9.71 8.32
N GLU A 167 31.87 -8.52 8.83
CA GLU A 167 30.73 -7.73 8.36
C GLU A 167 30.97 -7.23 6.93
N GLU A 168 32.18 -6.76 6.64
CA GLU A 168 32.60 -6.34 5.30
C GLU A 168 32.34 -7.45 4.27
N THR A 169 32.77 -8.67 4.60
CA THR A 169 32.59 -9.85 3.75
C THR A 169 31.11 -10.20 3.56
N ALA A 170 30.31 -10.14 4.62
CA ALA A 170 28.88 -10.44 4.56
C ALA A 170 28.11 -9.41 3.73
N ILE A 171 28.42 -8.12 3.91
CA ILE A 171 27.79 -7.02 3.18
C ILE A 171 28.23 -7.03 1.71
N ALA A 172 29.51 -7.29 1.42
CA ALA A 172 29.99 -7.42 0.05
C ALA A 172 29.28 -8.56 -0.72
N ARG A 173 28.96 -9.67 -0.04
CA ARG A 173 28.15 -10.75 -0.62
C ARG A 173 26.70 -10.31 -0.88
N ALA A 174 26.09 -9.58 0.05
CA ALA A 174 24.74 -9.05 -0.12
C ALA A 174 24.64 -8.05 -1.28
N TYR A 175 25.58 -7.10 -1.34
CA TYR A 175 25.78 -6.18 -2.46
C TYR A 175 25.92 -6.93 -3.79
N THR A 176 26.76 -7.98 -3.82
CA THR A 176 26.98 -8.80 -5.01
C THR A 176 25.71 -9.52 -5.46
N ARG A 177 24.94 -10.06 -4.51
CA ARG A 177 23.65 -10.69 -4.80
C ARG A 177 22.65 -9.69 -5.38
N ARG A 178 22.57 -8.47 -4.83
CA ARG A 178 21.63 -7.43 -5.28
C ARG A 178 21.84 -7.05 -6.74
N TYR A 179 23.06 -6.70 -7.17
CA TYR A 179 23.24 -6.30 -8.57
C TYR A 179 23.16 -7.50 -9.54
N ARG A 180 23.42 -8.73 -9.08
CA ARG A 180 23.29 -9.94 -9.91
C ARG A 180 21.86 -10.44 -10.06
N SER A 181 20.94 -10.07 -9.17
CA SER A 181 19.53 -10.47 -9.28
C SER A 181 18.80 -9.82 -10.45
N ILE A 182 19.35 -8.74 -11.00
CA ILE A 182 18.81 -8.04 -12.18
C ILE A 182 19.89 -7.90 -13.27
N PRO A 183 20.06 -8.92 -14.12
CA PRO A 183 21.10 -8.92 -15.15
C PRO A 183 21.02 -7.72 -16.11
N SER A 184 19.82 -7.21 -16.39
CA SER A 184 19.60 -6.10 -17.33
C SER A 184 20.16 -4.76 -16.84
N SER A 185 20.25 -4.54 -15.52
CA SER A 185 20.75 -3.31 -14.90
C SER A 185 21.96 -3.53 -14.00
N ALA A 186 22.58 -4.71 -14.05
CA ALA A 186 23.64 -5.13 -13.14
C ALA A 186 24.81 -4.14 -13.08
N GLN A 187 25.25 -3.61 -14.23
CA GLN A 187 26.34 -2.64 -14.29
C GLN A 187 25.98 -1.30 -13.63
N LEU A 188 24.75 -0.83 -13.86
CA LEU A 188 24.24 0.40 -13.26
C LEU A 188 24.14 0.23 -11.74
N GLU A 189 23.54 -0.86 -11.26
CA GLU A 189 23.42 -1.15 -9.83
C GLU A 189 24.78 -1.36 -9.15
N ALA A 190 25.75 -1.96 -9.85
CA ALA A 190 27.11 -2.10 -9.35
C ALA A 190 27.81 -0.74 -9.22
N SER A 191 27.57 0.19 -10.14
CA SER A 191 28.18 1.53 -10.08
C SER A 191 27.72 2.38 -8.89
N GLN A 192 26.57 2.04 -8.28
CA GLN A 192 26.02 2.75 -7.12
C GLN A 192 26.66 2.32 -5.80
N GLY A 193 27.52 1.30 -5.81
CA GLY A 193 28.21 0.80 -4.64
C GLY A 193 27.27 0.17 -3.60
N VAL A 194 27.77 0.11 -2.37
CA VAL A 194 27.06 -0.49 -1.23
C VAL A 194 25.97 0.44 -0.72
N LYS A 195 24.78 -0.10 -0.52
CA LYS A 195 23.60 0.60 0.00
C LYS A 195 23.26 0.10 1.40
N ARG A 196 22.47 0.87 2.15
CA ARG A 196 22.01 0.48 3.50
C ARG A 196 21.25 -0.84 3.49
N VAL A 197 20.51 -1.16 2.42
CA VAL A 197 19.82 -2.44 2.25
C VAL A 197 20.78 -3.64 2.26
N ASP A 198 22.04 -3.46 1.86
CA ASP A 198 23.03 -4.53 1.84
C ASP A 198 23.45 -4.95 3.27
N TYR A 199 23.25 -4.09 4.28
CA TYR A 199 23.45 -4.42 5.70
C TYR A 199 22.36 -5.36 6.25
N LEU A 200 21.21 -5.46 5.57
CA LEU A 200 20.17 -6.42 5.95
C LEU A 200 20.55 -7.86 5.62
N MET A 201 21.55 -8.06 4.75
CA MET A 201 22.02 -9.37 4.32
C MET A 201 20.85 -10.22 3.80
N GLU A 202 20.52 -11.33 4.46
CA GLU A 202 19.42 -12.23 4.08
C GLU A 202 18.03 -11.72 4.50
N ARG A 203 17.96 -10.68 5.35
CA ARG A 203 16.72 -10.08 5.87
C ARG A 203 16.22 -8.91 5.02
N HIS A 204 16.31 -9.03 3.69
CA HIS A 204 15.91 -7.97 2.76
C HIS A 204 14.45 -8.08 2.28
N VAL A 205 13.75 -9.16 2.65
CA VAL A 205 12.32 -9.30 2.36
C VAL A 205 11.54 -8.68 3.52
N PHE A 206 10.64 -7.75 3.21
CA PHE A 206 9.78 -7.11 4.19
C PHE A 206 8.87 -8.16 4.85
N ARG A 207 8.95 -8.28 6.18
CA ARG A 207 8.12 -9.19 6.99
C ARG A 207 7.07 -8.50 7.83
N GLY A 208 6.93 -7.19 7.67
CA GLY A 208 6.02 -6.36 8.46
C GLY A 208 6.73 -5.54 9.52
N LEU A 209 5.92 -4.79 10.24
CA LEU A 209 6.29 -3.90 11.31
C LEU A 209 5.64 -4.39 12.61
N VAL A 210 6.39 -4.31 13.70
CA VAL A 210 5.89 -4.56 15.06
C VAL A 210 6.00 -3.29 15.87
N ARG A 211 5.03 -3.05 16.75
CA ARG A 211 5.02 -1.83 17.56
C ARG A 211 6.16 -1.87 18.58
N ALA A 212 6.88 -0.76 18.69
CA ALA A 212 7.89 -0.52 19.71
C ALA A 212 7.40 0.56 20.71
N PRO A 213 8.06 0.73 21.86
CA PRO A 213 7.76 1.85 22.76
C PRO A 213 7.96 3.18 22.03
N ASP A 214 6.98 4.07 22.12
CA ASP A 214 7.04 5.39 21.48
C ASP A 214 8.21 6.21 22.08
N GLU A 215 8.97 6.91 21.22
CA GLU A 215 10.17 7.67 21.57
C GLU A 215 10.16 9.02 20.83
N ASP A 216 10.62 10.11 21.46
CA ASP A 216 10.71 11.46 20.88
C ASP A 216 9.41 12.02 20.26
N GLY A 217 8.25 11.55 20.72
CA GLY A 217 6.96 11.95 20.16
C GLY A 217 6.66 11.37 18.77
N PHE A 218 7.37 10.31 18.38
CA PHE A 218 7.06 9.47 17.23
C PHE A 218 6.35 8.19 17.67
N HIS A 219 5.41 7.73 16.85
CA HIS A 219 4.94 6.35 16.95
C HIS A 219 6.02 5.42 16.41
N HIS A 220 6.56 4.56 17.28
CA HIS A 220 7.73 3.77 16.94
C HIS A 220 7.35 2.35 16.49
N TRP A 221 7.95 1.94 15.38
CA TRP A 221 7.81 0.63 14.77
C TRP A 221 9.17 0.02 14.49
N LYS A 222 9.22 -1.30 14.57
CA LYS A 222 10.40 -2.09 14.23
C LYS A 222 10.11 -2.96 13.02
N LEU A 223 10.97 -2.84 12.01
CA LEU A 223 10.99 -3.70 10.84
C LEU A 223 11.55 -5.07 11.20
N LEU A 224 10.87 -6.13 10.76
CA LEU A 224 11.23 -7.53 10.97
C LEU A 224 12.12 -8.12 9.87
#